data_AF-A0A4U1ETJ9-F1
#
_entry.id   AF-A0A4U1ETJ9-F1
#
_cell.length_a   1.000
_cell.length_b   1.000
_cell.length_c   1.000
_cell.angle_alpha   90.00
_cell.angle_beta   90.00
_cell.angle_gamma   90.00
#
_symmetry.space_group_name_H-M   'P 1'
#
loop_
_entity.id
_entity.type
_entity.pdbx_description
1 polymer ?
#
loop_
_entity_poly.entity_id
_entity_poly.type
_entity_poly.pdbx_seq_one_letter_code
_entity_poly.pdbx_strand_id
1 'polypeptide(L)'
;ERTETLKPFGVFEEEEGLQHRILIWGKLNNLVKEWIQEISESKNLPQSVIENIGGKIFTFGSYGLRLKLQEEVKDLRAAEEVFVPVIKLCFAGIEIDILFARLAPQTTPEDLDLRDESLLKNLDIRCIRSLNSCRVTDEILHLVPNIDNFRLTPRAIKLWAKHHNIFSNIFVSLVFPGLC
;
A
#
# COMPACT_ATOMS: atom_id res chain seq x y z
N GLU A 1 -20.64 13.61 -19.78
CA GLU A 1 -20.69 14.94 -19.13
C GLU A 1 -19.77 15.05 -17.92
N ARG A 2 -19.98 14.29 -16.83
CA ARG A 2 -19.19 14.39 -15.58
C ARG A 2 -17.66 14.24 -15.74
N THR A 3 -17.19 13.26 -16.50
CA THR A 3 -15.75 13.05 -16.75
C THR A 3 -15.15 14.20 -17.55
N GLU A 4 -15.84 14.64 -18.62
CA GLU A 4 -15.39 15.76 -19.47
C GLU A 4 -15.24 17.05 -18.66
N THR A 5 -16.15 17.33 -17.71
CA THR A 5 -16.05 18.51 -16.84
C THR A 5 -14.81 18.50 -15.95
N LEU A 6 -14.32 17.32 -15.56
CA LEU A 6 -13.19 17.18 -14.65
C LEU A 6 -11.83 17.19 -15.36
N LYS A 7 -11.77 16.84 -16.66
CA LYS A 7 -10.53 16.74 -17.43
C LYS A 7 -9.66 18.01 -17.39
N PRO A 8 -10.20 19.24 -17.57
CA PRO A 8 -9.39 20.46 -17.60
C PRO A 8 -8.65 20.76 -16.29
N PHE A 9 -9.08 20.15 -15.17
CA PHE A 9 -8.50 20.38 -13.85
C PHE A 9 -7.34 19.43 -13.52
N GLY A 10 -6.89 18.60 -14.46
CA GLY A 10 -5.76 17.68 -14.26
C GLY A 10 -6.00 16.66 -13.16
N VAL A 11 -7.27 16.30 -12.89
CA VAL A 11 -7.60 15.33 -11.82
C VAL A 11 -7.46 13.88 -12.29
N PHE A 12 -7.18 13.65 -13.57
CA PHE A 12 -6.89 12.33 -14.15
C PHE A 12 -5.40 12.21 -14.39
N GLU A 13 -4.87 11.04 -14.06
CA GLU A 13 -3.48 10.70 -14.35
C GLU A 13 -3.37 10.31 -15.82
N GLU A 14 -2.27 10.70 -16.46
CA GLU A 14 -1.99 10.32 -17.84
C GLU A 14 -1.60 8.84 -17.93
N GLU A 15 -1.84 8.22 -19.08
CA GLU A 15 -1.55 6.80 -19.30
C GLU A 15 -0.08 6.47 -18.99
N GLU A 16 0.85 7.34 -19.40
CA GLU A 16 2.28 7.18 -19.11
C GLU A 16 2.56 7.16 -17.60
N GLY A 17 1.90 8.02 -16.83
CA GLY A 17 1.99 8.03 -15.36
C GLY A 17 1.45 6.76 -14.72
N LEU A 18 0.34 6.22 -15.25
CA LEU A 18 -0.23 4.94 -14.81
C LEU A 18 0.73 3.78 -15.10
N GLN A 19 1.29 3.70 -16.31
CA GLN A 19 2.25 2.66 -16.68
C GLN A 19 3.53 2.74 -15.83
N HIS A 20 4.02 3.95 -15.56
CA HIS A 20 5.17 4.17 -14.68
C HIS A 20 4.91 3.63 -13.27
N ARG A 21 3.72 3.90 -12.70
CA ARG A 21 3.32 3.34 -11.40
C ARG A 21 3.26 1.82 -11.41
N ILE A 22 2.67 1.21 -12.43
CA ILE A 22 2.56 -0.26 -12.55
C ILE A 22 3.95 -0.90 -12.52
N LEU A 23 4.91 -0.34 -13.26
CA LEU A 23 6.28 -0.84 -13.28
C LEU A 23 6.96 -0.73 -11.91
N ILE A 24 6.79 0.41 -11.22
CA ILE A 24 7.33 0.61 -9.87
C ILE A 24 6.72 -0.39 -8.87
N TRP A 25 5.41 -0.62 -8.92
CA TRP A 25 4.75 -1.61 -8.07
C TRP A 25 5.24 -3.02 -8.33
N GLY A 26 5.45 -3.39 -9.60
CA GLY A 26 6.05 -4.68 -9.95
C GLY A 26 7.45 -4.86 -9.33
N LYS A 27 8.31 -3.83 -9.43
CA LYS A 27 9.64 -3.86 -8.80
C LYS A 27 9.57 -3.99 -7.27
N LEU A 28 8.73 -3.18 -6.62
CA LEU A 28 8.56 -3.23 -5.16
C LEU A 28 8.04 -4.59 -4.69
N ASN A 29 7.05 -5.16 -5.39
CA ASN A 29 6.53 -6.49 -5.08
C ASN A 29 7.62 -7.56 -5.15
N ASN A 30 8.46 -7.51 -6.18
CA ASN A 30 9.58 -8.44 -6.32
C ASN A 30 10.60 -8.27 -5.17
N LEU A 31 10.94 -7.03 -4.82
CA LEU A 31 11.85 -6.75 -3.70
C LEU A 31 11.31 -7.28 -2.37
N VAL A 32 10.00 -7.20 -2.13
CA VAL A 32 9.34 -7.79 -0.95
C VAL A 32 9.43 -9.31 -0.98
N LYS A 33 9.13 -9.95 -2.11
CA LYS A 33 9.17 -11.41 -2.26
C LYS A 33 10.56 -11.98 -2.00
N GLU A 34 11.57 -11.41 -2.65
CA GLU A 34 12.98 -11.79 -2.46
C GLU A 34 13.42 -11.59 -1.01
N TRP A 35 13.04 -10.48 -0.37
CA TRP A 35 13.38 -10.24 1.02
C TRP A 35 12.72 -11.25 1.97
N ILE A 36 11.45 -11.59 1.76
CA ILE A 36 10.75 -12.62 2.53
C ILE A 36 11.45 -13.96 2.36
N GLN A 37 11.88 -14.29 1.15
CA GLN A 37 12.62 -15.52 0.85
C GLN A 37 13.96 -15.57 1.62
N GLU A 38 14.80 -14.53 1.52
CA GLU A 38 16.09 -14.45 2.24
C GLU A 38 15.94 -14.60 3.76
N ILE A 39 14.94 -13.92 4.33
CA ILE A 39 14.66 -14.01 5.77
C ILE A 39 14.21 -15.42 6.16
N SER A 40 13.46 -16.10 5.29
CA SER A 40 12.98 -17.46 5.52
C SER A 40 14.11 -18.49 5.46
N GLU A 41 15.02 -18.33 4.49
CA GLU A 41 16.24 -19.13 4.34
C GLU A 41 17.16 -18.95 5.56
N SER A 42 17.38 -17.70 6.00
CA SER A 42 18.23 -17.39 7.17
C SER A 42 17.77 -18.04 8.48
N LYS A 43 16.50 -18.43 8.55
CA LYS A 43 15.87 -19.08 9.72
C LYS A 43 15.80 -20.59 9.61
N ASN A 44 16.36 -21.18 8.55
CA ASN A 44 16.30 -22.60 8.26
C ASN A 44 14.85 -23.13 8.26
N LEU A 45 13.91 -22.35 7.72
CA LEU A 45 12.53 -22.83 7.58
C LEU A 45 12.50 -23.94 6.51
N PRO A 46 11.65 -24.98 6.67
CA PRO A 46 11.54 -26.03 5.67
C PRO A 46 11.13 -25.47 4.31
N GLN A 47 11.66 -26.04 3.22
CA GLN A 47 11.38 -25.58 1.85
C GLN A 47 9.87 -25.54 1.53
N SER A 48 9.12 -26.51 2.06
CA SER A 48 7.65 -26.57 1.94
C SER A 48 6.93 -25.39 2.60
N VAL A 49 7.56 -24.77 3.60
CA VAL A 49 7.08 -23.55 4.24
C VAL A 49 7.55 -22.36 3.40
N ILE A 50 8.83 -22.29 2.99
CA ILE A 50 9.39 -21.21 2.16
C ILE A 50 8.58 -20.95 0.89
N GLU A 51 8.17 -22.00 0.18
CA GLU A 51 7.35 -21.91 -1.04
C GLU A 51 5.96 -21.29 -0.80
N ASN A 52 5.49 -21.29 0.45
CA ASN A 52 4.19 -20.79 0.85
C ASN A 52 4.26 -19.60 1.83
N ILE A 53 5.45 -19.18 2.30
CA ILE A 53 5.57 -18.12 3.30
C ILE A 53 5.10 -16.83 2.68
N GLY A 54 4.03 -16.32 3.25
CA GLY A 54 3.68 -14.93 3.11
C GLY A 54 4.12 -14.17 4.34
N GLY A 55 4.92 -13.13 4.10
CA GLY A 55 5.01 -11.93 4.93
C GLY A 55 5.25 -12.12 6.42
N LYS A 56 6.19 -12.98 6.84
CA LYS A 56 6.70 -12.92 8.22
C LYS A 56 7.82 -11.89 8.31
N ILE A 57 7.45 -10.64 8.59
CA ILE A 57 8.44 -9.57 8.66
C ILE A 57 9.18 -9.58 9.98
N PHE A 58 10.49 -9.71 9.86
CA PHE A 58 11.48 -9.48 10.91
C PHE A 58 12.18 -8.17 10.63
N THR A 59 11.99 -7.21 11.54
CA THR A 59 12.67 -5.91 11.63
C THR A 59 12.55 -5.01 10.38
N PHE A 60 11.76 -3.95 10.55
CA PHE A 60 11.59 -2.80 9.65
C PHE A 60 12.90 -2.29 9.03
N GLY A 61 14.02 -2.37 9.77
CA GLY A 61 15.34 -1.95 9.29
C GLY A 61 15.93 -2.76 8.13
N SER A 62 15.68 -4.08 8.02
CA SER A 62 16.33 -4.92 7.00
C SER A 62 15.80 -4.63 5.59
N TYR A 63 14.48 -4.47 5.45
CA TYR A 63 13.88 -4.05 4.18
C TYR A 63 14.27 -2.62 3.82
N GLY A 64 14.37 -1.73 4.80
CA GLY A 64 14.90 -0.37 4.59
C GLY A 64 16.31 -0.37 3.99
N LEU A 65 17.21 -1.23 4.46
CA LEU A 65 18.55 -1.37 3.89
C LEU A 65 18.51 -1.86 2.44
N ARG A 66 17.66 -2.85 2.14
CA ARG A 66 17.47 -3.35 0.77
C ARG A 66 16.96 -2.26 -0.19
N LEU A 67 16.04 -1.41 0.26
CA LEU A 67 15.58 -0.26 -0.51
C LEU A 67 16.71 0.75 -0.79
N LYS A 68 17.66 0.96 0.14
CA LYS A 68 18.82 1.85 -0.08
C LYS A 68 19.75 1.39 -1.20
N LEU A 69 19.72 0.12 -1.57
CA LEU A 69 20.56 -0.44 -2.64
C LEU A 69 20.02 -0.15 -4.04
N GLN A 70 18.77 0.31 -4.15
CA GLN A 70 18.16 0.63 -5.43
C GLN A 70 18.52 2.08 -5.82
N GLU A 71 19.10 2.27 -7.00
CA GLU A 71 19.54 3.60 -7.47
C GLU A 71 18.38 4.58 -7.63
N GLU A 72 17.18 4.07 -7.92
CA GLU A 72 15.97 4.86 -8.10
C GLU A 72 15.36 5.36 -6.78
N VAL A 73 15.83 4.87 -5.62
CA VAL A 73 15.28 5.22 -4.31
C VAL A 73 15.96 6.47 -3.75
N LYS A 74 15.14 7.44 -3.36
CA LYS A 74 15.52 8.70 -2.72
C LYS A 74 14.68 8.92 -1.46
N ASP A 75 15.11 9.86 -0.62
CA ASP A 75 14.36 10.34 0.56
C ASP A 75 13.86 9.23 1.50
N LEU A 76 14.59 8.11 1.56
CA LEU A 76 14.22 6.96 2.38
C LEU A 76 14.33 7.32 3.87
N ARG A 77 13.19 7.23 4.56
CA ARG A 77 13.08 7.46 6.00
C ARG A 77 12.14 6.46 6.64
N ALA A 78 12.54 6.06 7.84
CA ALA A 78 11.89 5.05 8.64
C ALA A 78 11.26 5.74 9.86
N ALA A 79 9.95 5.62 10.05
CA ALA A 79 9.25 6.13 11.22
C ALA A 79 8.57 4.98 11.96
N GLU A 80 9.23 4.43 12.98
CA GLU A 80 8.73 3.29 13.77
C GLU A 80 7.89 3.73 14.98
N GLU A 81 8.21 4.87 15.58
CA GLU A 81 7.62 5.37 16.83
C GLU A 81 6.32 6.18 16.64
N VAL A 82 5.75 6.15 15.44
CA VAL A 82 4.51 6.86 15.10
C VAL A 82 3.28 5.96 15.28
N PHE A 83 2.07 6.53 15.21
CA PHE A 83 0.82 5.79 15.42
C PHE A 83 0.67 4.56 14.50
N VAL A 84 1.08 4.69 13.23
CA VAL A 84 1.21 3.60 12.26
C VAL A 84 2.64 3.60 11.71
N PRO A 85 3.46 2.59 12.03
CA PRO A 85 4.84 2.51 11.53
C PRO A 85 4.89 2.53 10.00
N VAL A 86 5.77 3.37 9.43
CA VAL A 86 5.82 3.61 7.99
C VAL A 86 7.23 3.88 7.48
N ILE A 87 7.63 3.20 6.40
CA ILE A 87 8.79 3.57 5.60
C ILE A 87 8.30 4.51 4.51
N LYS A 88 8.84 5.72 4.47
CA LYS A 88 8.57 6.67 3.39
C LYS A 88 9.78 6.74 2.48
N LEU A 89 9.56 6.77 1.19
CA LEU A 89 10.60 6.95 0.18
C LEU A 89 10.05 7.65 -1.06
N CYS A 90 10.96 8.07 -1.92
CA CYS A 90 10.68 8.44 -3.30
C CYS A 90 11.30 7.38 -4.21
N PHE A 91 10.50 6.60 -4.94
CA PHE A 91 10.98 5.60 -5.90
C PHE A 91 10.75 6.11 -7.31
N ALA A 92 11.82 6.36 -8.07
CA ALA A 92 11.75 6.86 -9.45
C ALA A 92 10.80 8.07 -9.61
N GLY A 93 10.84 8.99 -8.65
CA GLY A 93 10.02 10.21 -8.63
C GLY A 93 8.64 10.07 -7.98
N ILE A 94 8.26 8.88 -7.51
CA ILE A 94 6.97 8.64 -6.85
C ILE A 94 7.16 8.53 -5.33
N GLU A 95 6.48 9.38 -4.58
CA GLU A 95 6.41 9.26 -3.11
C GLU A 95 5.58 8.02 -2.72
N ILE A 96 6.16 7.17 -1.87
CA ILE A 96 5.58 5.90 -1.46
C ILE A 96 5.70 5.78 0.06
N ASP A 97 4.57 5.46 0.69
CA ASP A 97 4.46 5.09 2.10
C ASP A 97 4.24 3.56 2.18
N ILE A 98 5.20 2.84 2.75
CA ILE A 98 5.14 1.39 2.94
C ILE A 98 4.78 1.10 4.40
N LEU A 99 3.63 0.48 4.60
CA LEU A 99 3.15 -0.01 5.89
C LEU A 99 3.44 -1.49 6.04
N PHE A 100 3.56 -1.95 7.28
CA PHE A 100 3.80 -3.36 7.58
C PHE A 100 2.78 -3.91 8.56
N ALA A 101 2.31 -5.12 8.26
CA ALA A 101 1.50 -5.92 9.15
C ALA A 101 2.01 -7.36 9.13
N ARG A 102 2.17 -7.95 10.31
CA ARG A 102 2.48 -9.37 10.45
C ARG A 102 1.19 -10.12 10.72
N LEU A 103 0.82 -11.03 9.83
CA LEU A 103 -0.32 -11.91 10.02
C LEU A 103 0.06 -13.15 10.84
N ALA A 104 -0.94 -13.80 11.44
CA ALA A 104 -0.75 -15.02 12.22
C ALA A 104 -0.54 -16.29 11.37
N PRO A 105 -1.20 -16.48 10.21
CA PRO A 105 -0.88 -17.58 9.30
C PRO A 105 0.58 -17.52 8.86
N GLN A 106 1.23 -18.69 8.78
CA GLN A 106 2.62 -18.78 8.28
C GLN A 106 2.69 -18.60 6.76
N THR A 107 1.55 -18.64 6.08
CA THR A 107 1.41 -18.55 4.63
C THR A 107 0.39 -17.47 4.29
N THR A 108 0.69 -16.58 3.34
CA THR A 108 -0.28 -15.58 2.83
C THR A 108 -0.72 -16.08 1.46
N PRO A 109 -1.96 -16.56 1.32
CA PRO A 109 -2.46 -16.99 0.03
C PRO A 109 -2.62 -15.78 -0.91
N GLU A 110 -2.52 -16.00 -2.22
CA GLU A 110 -2.66 -14.91 -3.22
C GLU A 110 -4.07 -14.29 -3.21
N ASP A 111 -5.09 -15.05 -2.83
CA ASP A 111 -6.49 -14.65 -2.73
C ASP A 111 -6.90 -14.25 -1.30
N LEU A 112 -5.94 -13.82 -0.47
CA LEU A 112 -6.22 -13.41 0.91
C LEU A 112 -7.21 -12.24 0.96
N ASP A 113 -8.39 -12.50 1.50
CA ASP A 113 -9.37 -11.46 1.80
C ASP A 113 -9.06 -10.78 3.14
N LEU A 114 -8.47 -9.58 3.07
CA LEU A 114 -8.12 -8.80 4.26
C LEU A 114 -9.33 -8.39 5.10
N ARG A 115 -10.57 -8.51 4.61
CA ARG A 115 -11.80 -8.18 5.35
C ARG A 115 -12.14 -9.19 6.44
N ASP A 116 -11.63 -10.42 6.34
CA ASP A 116 -11.86 -11.43 7.36
C ASP A 116 -11.38 -10.94 8.75
N GLU A 117 -12.31 -10.77 9.69
CA GLU A 117 -12.01 -10.32 11.05
C GLU A 117 -11.17 -11.34 11.83
N SER A 118 -11.19 -12.62 11.43
CA SER A 118 -10.38 -13.66 12.05
C SER A 118 -8.87 -13.36 11.96
N LEU A 119 -8.46 -12.68 10.89
CA LEU A 119 -7.07 -12.24 10.66
C LEU A 119 -6.58 -11.26 11.71
N LEU A 120 -7.48 -10.53 12.37
CA LEU A 120 -7.13 -9.51 13.38
C LEU A 120 -6.89 -10.10 14.77
N LYS A 121 -7.26 -11.36 14.99
CA LYS A 121 -7.13 -12.01 16.30
C LYS A 121 -5.66 -12.16 16.68
N ASN A 122 -5.33 -11.74 17.92
CA ASN A 122 -3.99 -11.82 18.49
C ASN A 122 -2.90 -11.05 17.71
N LEU A 123 -3.28 -10.05 16.90
CA LEU A 123 -2.33 -9.17 16.25
C LEU A 123 -1.87 -8.04 17.18
N ASP A 124 -0.63 -7.61 17.00
CA ASP A 124 -0.13 -6.37 17.59
C ASP A 124 -0.99 -5.19 17.08
N ILE A 125 -1.33 -4.26 17.97
CA ILE A 125 -2.19 -3.12 17.63
C ILE A 125 -1.65 -2.29 16.46
N ARG A 126 -0.33 -2.25 16.26
CA ARG A 126 0.30 -1.58 15.11
C ARG A 126 -0.02 -2.31 13.80
N CYS A 127 -0.05 -3.64 13.81
CA CYS A 127 -0.45 -4.43 12.64
C CYS A 127 -1.92 -4.20 12.31
N ILE A 128 -2.80 -4.16 13.32
CA ILE A 128 -4.23 -3.85 13.13
C ILE A 128 -4.39 -2.47 12.48
N ARG A 129 -3.65 -1.47 12.97
CA ARG A 129 -3.66 -0.12 12.40
C ARG A 129 -3.14 -0.07 10.96
N SER A 130 -2.06 -0.79 10.66
CA SER A 130 -1.51 -0.90 9.29
C SER A 130 -2.48 -1.55 8.31
N LEU A 131 -3.24 -2.57 8.74
CA LEU A 131 -4.21 -3.26 7.90
C LEU A 131 -5.48 -2.44 7.65
N ASN A 132 -5.79 -1.50 8.53
CA ASN A 132 -7.06 -0.78 8.51
C ASN A 132 -7.27 0.03 7.23
N SER A 133 -6.22 0.60 6.64
CA SER A 133 -6.34 1.37 5.39
C SER A 133 -6.83 0.51 4.22
N CYS A 134 -6.28 -0.71 4.08
CA CYS A 134 -6.69 -1.64 3.02
C CYS A 134 -8.11 -2.16 3.30
N ARG A 135 -8.36 -2.63 4.54
CA ARG A 135 -9.67 -3.14 4.95
C ARG A 135 -10.80 -2.15 4.71
N VAL A 136 -10.64 -0.90 5.15
CA VAL A 136 -11.67 0.14 4.97
C VAL A 136 -11.89 0.43 3.49
N THR A 137 -10.82 0.49 2.70
CA THR A 137 -10.94 0.72 1.25
C THR A 137 -11.71 -0.42 0.58
N ASP A 138 -11.37 -1.67 0.89
CA ASP A 138 -12.02 -2.85 0.33
C ASP A 138 -13.49 -2.96 0.75
N GLU A 139 -13.80 -2.69 2.02
CA GLU A 139 -15.19 -2.62 2.51
C GLU A 139 -16.00 -1.56 1.76
N ILE A 140 -15.47 -0.35 1.60
CA ILE A 140 -16.14 0.72 0.84
C ILE A 140 -16.43 0.25 -0.59
N LEU A 141 -15.46 -0.39 -1.25
CA LEU A 141 -15.61 -0.86 -2.63
C LEU A 141 -16.67 -1.95 -2.78
N HIS A 142 -16.86 -2.79 -1.77
CA HIS A 142 -17.91 -3.80 -1.76
C HIS A 142 -19.29 -3.22 -1.46
N LEU A 143 -19.36 -2.12 -0.72
CA LEU A 143 -20.63 -1.48 -0.35
C LEU A 143 -21.16 -0.53 -1.44
N VAL A 144 -20.30 -0.04 -2.34
CA VAL A 144 -20.73 0.90 -3.38
C VAL A 144 -21.42 0.16 -4.54
N PRO A 145 -22.62 0.60 -4.98
CA PRO A 145 -23.37 -0.09 -6.04
C PRO A 145 -22.74 0.08 -7.43
N ASN A 146 -21.84 1.05 -7.59
CA ASN A 146 -21.15 1.30 -8.85
C ASN A 146 -19.76 1.90 -8.58
N ILE A 147 -18.73 1.08 -8.76
CA ILE A 147 -17.34 1.42 -8.46
C ILE A 147 -16.83 2.54 -9.38
N ASP A 148 -17.21 2.57 -10.65
CA ASP A 148 -16.73 3.57 -11.60
C ASP A 148 -17.27 4.97 -11.26
N ASN A 149 -18.56 5.06 -10.94
CA ASN A 149 -19.19 6.29 -10.44
C ASN A 149 -18.60 6.70 -9.10
N PHE A 150 -18.35 5.73 -8.21
CA PHE A 150 -17.70 5.99 -6.95
C PHE A 150 -16.30 6.58 -7.17
N ARG A 151 -15.45 6.01 -8.03
CA ARG A 151 -14.09 6.52 -8.32
C ARG A 151 -14.04 7.96 -8.82
N LEU A 152 -15.07 8.42 -9.53
CA LEU A 152 -15.18 9.82 -9.99
C LEU A 152 -15.56 10.79 -8.85
N THR A 153 -16.31 10.30 -7.86
CA THR A 153 -16.91 11.14 -6.82
C THR A 153 -15.86 11.77 -5.89
N PRO A 154 -14.89 11.03 -5.30
CA PRO A 154 -13.79 11.61 -4.54
C PRO A 154 -12.92 12.58 -5.35
N ARG A 155 -12.77 12.39 -6.68
CA ARG A 155 -12.02 13.33 -7.52
C ARG A 155 -12.72 14.69 -7.56
N ALA A 156 -14.03 14.69 -7.80
CA ALA A 156 -14.85 15.90 -7.80
C ALA A 156 -14.89 16.56 -6.41
N ILE A 157 -15.11 15.79 -5.34
CA ILE A 157 -15.16 16.30 -3.96
C ILE A 157 -13.81 16.89 -3.55
N LYS A 158 -12.70 16.20 -3.87
CA LYS A 158 -11.35 16.68 -3.56
C LYS A 158 -11.04 17.96 -4.32
N LEU A 159 -11.42 18.05 -5.60
CA LEU A 159 -11.29 19.27 -6.38
C LEU A 159 -12.10 20.43 -5.76
N TRP A 160 -13.38 20.18 -5.45
CA TRP A 160 -14.26 21.16 -4.80
C TRP A 160 -13.67 21.64 -3.47
N ALA A 161 -13.24 20.72 -2.60
CA ALA A 161 -12.70 21.03 -1.29
C ALA A 161 -11.38 21.82 -1.38
N LYS A 162 -10.52 21.51 -2.36
CA LYS A 162 -9.31 22.31 -2.67
C LYS A 162 -9.67 23.72 -3.11
N HIS A 163 -10.62 23.89 -4.02
CA HIS A 163 -11.06 25.21 -4.47
C HIS A 163 -11.68 26.07 -3.36
N HIS A 164 -12.26 25.43 -2.33
CA HIS A 164 -12.85 26.10 -1.18
C HIS A 164 -11.88 26.22 0.00
N ASN A 165 -10.62 25.83 -0.16
CA ASN A 165 -9.58 25.88 0.89
C ASN A 165 -9.94 25.13 2.19
N ILE A 166 -10.80 24.12 2.10
CA ILE A 166 -11.22 23.27 3.23
C ILE A 166 -10.56 21.88 3.18
N PHE A 167 -9.68 21.65 2.21
CA PHE A 167 -8.84 20.45 2.13
C PHE A 167 -7.41 20.79 2.54
N SER A 168 -6.94 20.23 3.67
CA SER A 168 -5.52 20.24 4.05
C SER A 168 -4.98 18.83 4.05
N ASN A 169 -3.76 18.64 3.52
CA ASN A 169 -3.09 17.33 3.36
C ASN A 169 -2.72 16.64 4.68
N ILE A 170 -3.26 17.07 5.82
CA ILE A 170 -2.71 16.70 7.14
C ILE A 170 -2.99 15.22 7.48
N PHE A 171 -4.07 14.58 7.02
CA PHE A 171 -4.29 13.13 7.27
C PHE A 171 -5.26 12.45 6.28
N VAL A 172 -5.01 12.48 4.96
CA VAL A 172 -5.82 11.63 4.05
C VAL A 172 -4.95 10.95 2.99
N SER A 173 -4.43 9.77 3.32
CA SER A 173 -4.06 8.78 2.31
C SER A 173 -5.35 8.27 1.67
N LEU A 174 -5.78 8.91 0.58
CA LEU A 174 -6.72 8.30 -0.36
C LEU A 174 -5.93 7.24 -1.13
N VAL A 175 -6.05 5.99 -0.71
CA VAL A 175 -5.61 4.85 -1.50
C VAL A 175 -6.50 4.80 -2.73
N PHE A 176 -5.92 5.00 -3.92
CA PHE A 176 -6.63 4.80 -5.18
C PHE A 176 -6.72 3.30 -5.43
N PRO A 177 -7.93 2.71 -5.51
CA PRO A 177 -8.08 1.29 -5.72
C PRO A 177 -7.89 1.02 -7.20
N GLY A 178 -6.69 0.59 -7.54
CA GLY A 178 -6.33 0.02 -8.84
C GLY A 178 -5.03 -0.80 -8.80
N LEU A 179 -4.40 -0.93 -7.63
CA LEU A 179 -3.08 -1.53 -7.44
C LEU A 179 -2.96 -2.28 -6.09
N CYS A 180 -4.09 -2.67 -5.49
CA CYS A 180 -4.14 -3.82 -4.59
C CYS A 180 -4.58 -5.03 -5.40
#